data_AF-A0A329SKE1-F1
#
_entry.id   AF-A0A329SKE1-F1
#
_cell.length_a   1.000
_cell.length_b   1.000
_cell.length_c   1.000
_cell.angle_alpha   90.00
_cell.angle_beta   90.00
_cell.angle_gamma   90.00
#
_symmetry.space_group_name_H-M   'P 1'
#
loop_
_entity.id
_entity.type
_entity.pdbx_description
1 polymer ?
#
loop_
_entity_poly.entity_id
_entity_poly.type
_entity_poly.pdbx_seq_one_letter_code
_entity_poly.pdbx_strand_id
1 'polypeptide(L)'
;MGCPVIVLLAVVAFLAGVLAHDSPDQAYNSKMIAHYVPVVSNSLPKSTITTASKRLLRSYEAEVSGDERVNVPGLSKLDDLVQKILKSKPSTEKAVVKAWLQSPVHPKELLRALRLGKGTMKLDANPNLLQWFRIVAAYRAKNGDQAFSDLDIYYLLLKTNSAQDLTTLFRSLKDSPGLEKIAASMQKSLSGAWVSKALQEETYPVTVYNTLRLQEAGTKLDETPIFRQWQKYVETYRAKNAVTSFTDFDMFVLLQKTMPDENMVTLLHSLRKTPVMKDHADNMQRILFMMSKTSHTTMNTVWLQSRETPEEVFKILRLAKAPMGAFDETPELVQWLRYIKMYRDHIKESVFSDAQIVRFLTEAKPLRSGWEFATLFQSLKDVPDLKKLAENMQTYQFRDLLRMKISPEIVTRMLANTDVVRLPKNDHRYTWEAYILYYAERRGGETMLEKVKTFFTNDNPVDALTAVTKLQ
;
A
#
# COMPACT_ATOMS: atom_id res chain seq x y z
N MET A 1 77.11 -33.85 26.33
CA MET A 1 76.38 -32.85 27.13
C MET A 1 75.02 -32.66 26.51
N GLY A 2 73.96 -32.81 27.31
CA GLY A 2 72.58 -32.42 26.96
C GLY A 2 71.83 -33.38 26.02
N CYS A 3 71.08 -34.30 26.63
CA CYS A 3 70.19 -35.28 25.99
C CYS A 3 68.89 -34.67 25.39
N PRO A 4 68.11 -35.46 24.63
CA PRO A 4 67.06 -35.09 23.67
C PRO A 4 65.62 -35.30 24.23
N VAL A 5 64.65 -35.65 23.34
CA VAL A 5 63.31 -36.29 23.57
C VAL A 5 62.12 -35.33 23.30
N ILE A 6 61.30 -35.50 22.22
CA ILE A 6 60.11 -36.41 22.07
C ILE A 6 58.99 -35.94 23.06
N VAL A 7 57.70 -35.75 22.77
CA VAL A 7 56.77 -36.20 21.73
C VAL A 7 55.43 -35.43 21.84
N LEU A 8 54.68 -35.38 20.73
CA LEU A 8 53.20 -35.36 20.57
C LEU A 8 52.32 -35.37 21.86
N LEU A 9 51.31 -34.48 21.95
CA LEU A 9 49.86 -34.81 22.11
C LEU A 9 48.96 -33.62 22.54
N ALA A 10 47.77 -33.61 21.91
CA ALA A 10 46.44 -33.15 22.37
C ALA A 10 46.26 -31.71 22.91
N VAL A 11 45.47 -30.84 22.26
CA VAL A 11 43.99 -30.71 22.35
C VAL A 11 43.51 -30.46 23.80
N VAL A 12 42.71 -29.40 23.95
CA VAL A 12 41.98 -28.90 25.14
C VAL A 12 42.72 -27.82 25.96
N ALA A 13 42.44 -26.55 25.64
CA ALA A 13 42.27 -25.46 26.62
C ALA A 13 41.89 -24.16 25.89
N PHE A 14 40.60 -23.89 25.66
CA PHE A 14 40.08 -22.51 25.61
C PHE A 14 38.55 -22.50 25.79
N LEU A 15 38.12 -22.89 26.99
CA LEU A 15 36.86 -22.48 27.60
C LEU A 15 37.07 -22.53 29.13
N ALA A 16 37.24 -21.36 29.76
CA ALA A 16 36.67 -21.00 31.06
C ALA A 16 37.30 -19.70 31.63
N GLY A 17 36.43 -18.76 32.01
CA GLY A 17 36.72 -17.66 32.92
C GLY A 17 37.11 -16.35 32.23
N VAL A 18 36.45 -15.21 32.44
CA VAL A 18 35.63 -14.80 33.57
C VAL A 18 34.65 -13.71 33.13
N LEU A 19 33.43 -13.83 33.66
CA LEU A 19 32.35 -12.86 33.70
C LEU A 19 32.75 -11.56 34.42
N ALA A 20 32.20 -10.45 33.96
CA ALA A 20 31.54 -9.40 34.75
C ALA A 20 31.97 -7.96 34.42
N HIS A 21 30.93 -7.12 34.29
CA HIS A 21 30.90 -5.65 34.36
C HIS A 21 31.56 -4.88 33.19
N ASP A 22 30.93 -3.90 32.52
CA ASP A 22 29.88 -2.96 32.93
C ASP A 22 28.98 -2.52 31.74
N SER A 23 27.70 -2.29 32.05
CA SER A 23 26.77 -1.46 31.25
C SER A 23 27.18 0.02 31.29
N PRO A 24 26.74 0.82 30.31
CA PRO A 24 26.20 2.12 30.64
C PRO A 24 24.79 2.31 30.06
N ASP A 25 23.81 2.30 30.96
CA ASP A 25 22.59 3.09 30.82
C ASP A 25 22.98 4.57 30.81
N GLN A 26 22.67 5.29 29.72
CA GLN A 26 22.40 6.72 29.79
C GLN A 26 21.31 7.09 28.79
N ALA A 27 20.15 7.39 29.35
CA ALA A 27 19.01 8.00 28.70
C ALA A 27 19.43 9.34 28.04
N TYR A 28 19.41 9.38 26.71
CA TYR A 28 19.46 10.64 25.98
C TYR A 28 18.02 11.14 25.74
N ASN A 29 17.54 11.94 26.70
CA ASN A 29 16.38 12.81 26.52
C ASN A 29 16.69 13.86 25.45
N SER A 30 16.29 13.62 24.19
CA SER A 30 16.20 14.70 23.22
C SER A 30 14.77 15.26 23.21
N LYS A 31 14.62 16.47 23.75
CA LYS A 31 13.44 17.31 23.65
C LYS A 31 13.05 17.47 22.17
N MET A 32 12.04 16.72 21.73
CA MET A 32 11.24 17.10 20.56
C MET A 32 10.45 18.35 20.91
N ILE A 33 10.98 19.52 20.55
CA ILE A 33 10.19 20.77 20.48
C ILE A 33 9.25 20.61 19.29
N ALA A 34 8.11 19.98 19.52
CA ALA A 34 6.95 20.12 18.66
C ALA A 34 6.44 21.56 18.82
N HIS A 35 6.63 22.40 17.80
CA HIS A 35 5.86 23.64 17.66
C HIS A 35 4.41 23.27 17.34
N TYR A 36 3.68 22.89 18.38
CA TYR A 36 2.24 22.71 18.37
C TYR A 36 1.62 24.10 18.50
N VAL A 37 1.10 24.66 17.41
CA VAL A 37 0.25 25.85 17.47
C VAL A 37 -1.12 25.40 17.96
N PRO A 38 -1.61 25.84 19.13
CA PRO A 38 -2.95 25.51 19.58
C PRO A 38 -3.95 26.39 18.83
N VAL A 39 -4.81 25.77 18.02
CA VAL A 39 -6.02 26.45 17.52
C VAL A 39 -6.96 26.64 18.70
N VAL A 40 -6.99 27.87 19.20
CA VAL A 40 -7.95 28.36 20.19
C VAL A 40 -9.35 28.31 19.58
N SER A 41 -10.19 27.42 20.10
CA SER A 41 -11.63 27.44 19.87
C SER A 41 -12.26 28.54 20.73
N ASN A 42 -12.45 29.72 20.14
CA ASN A 42 -13.31 30.75 20.74
C ASN A 42 -14.76 30.55 20.28
N SER A 43 -15.59 30.17 21.23
CA SER A 43 -17.05 30.19 21.21
C SER A 43 -17.60 31.62 21.23
N LEU A 44 -18.71 31.86 20.51
CA LEU A 44 -19.91 32.69 20.84
C LEU A 44 -20.71 33.00 19.55
N PRO A 45 -22.03 33.31 19.59
CA PRO A 45 -23.14 32.62 20.24
C PRO A 45 -24.28 32.21 19.26
N LYS A 46 -25.18 31.39 19.79
CA LYS A 46 -26.44 30.88 19.21
C LYS A 46 -27.31 31.95 18.50
N SER A 47 -27.83 31.60 17.33
CA SER A 47 -29.17 32.04 16.92
C SER A 47 -29.99 30.85 16.39
N THR A 48 -31.28 30.95 16.69
CA THR A 48 -32.29 29.90 16.80
C THR A 48 -32.73 29.36 15.44
N ILE A 49 -32.84 28.04 15.29
CA ILE A 49 -33.70 27.44 14.26
C ILE A 49 -34.65 26.46 14.94
N THR A 50 -35.90 26.90 15.00
CA THR A 50 -37.05 26.16 15.51
C THR A 50 -37.50 25.13 14.47
N THR A 51 -37.69 23.92 14.94
CA THR A 51 -38.26 22.74 14.28
C THR A 51 -39.63 23.01 13.67
N ALA A 52 -39.90 22.48 12.46
CA ALA A 52 -41.22 21.96 12.10
C ALA A 52 -41.14 21.03 10.88
N SER A 53 -41.04 19.73 11.15
CA SER A 53 -41.35 18.68 10.19
C SER A 53 -42.85 18.64 9.92
N LYS A 54 -43.27 18.80 8.67
CA LYS A 54 -44.56 18.25 8.20
C LYS A 54 -44.37 17.48 6.90
N ARG A 55 -44.62 16.19 7.05
CA ARG A 55 -44.75 15.11 6.09
C ARG A 55 -46.05 15.30 5.31
N LEU A 56 -46.03 15.34 3.97
CA LEU A 56 -47.17 14.98 3.13
C LEU A 56 -46.69 14.30 1.84
N LEU A 57 -47.29 13.14 1.58
CA LEU A 57 -47.19 12.32 0.39
C LEU A 57 -48.05 12.90 -0.75
N ARG A 58 -47.59 12.64 -1.99
CA ARG A 58 -48.35 12.20 -3.18
C ARG A 58 -48.46 13.16 -4.39
N SER A 59 -48.34 12.47 -5.54
CA SER A 59 -48.88 12.66 -6.90
C SER A 59 -48.13 13.53 -7.94
N TYR A 60 -47.70 12.82 -8.99
CA TYR A 60 -47.60 13.23 -10.39
C TYR A 60 -48.85 13.99 -10.85
N GLU A 61 -48.67 15.16 -11.50
CA GLU A 61 -49.19 15.50 -12.83
C GLU A 61 -48.66 16.88 -13.28
N ALA A 62 -48.84 17.17 -14.58
CA ALA A 62 -47.97 17.95 -15.44
C ALA A 62 -48.18 19.49 -15.46
N GLU A 63 -47.15 20.15 -16.02
CA GLU A 63 -47.11 21.45 -16.74
C GLU A 63 -47.72 22.72 -16.10
N VAL A 64 -46.89 23.77 -15.95
CA VAL A 64 -46.95 24.98 -16.80
C VAL A 64 -45.60 25.72 -16.73
N SER A 65 -45.13 26.07 -17.93
CA SER A 65 -44.05 26.97 -18.30
C SER A 65 -43.91 28.24 -17.45
N GLY A 66 -42.69 28.47 -16.95
CA GLY A 66 -42.21 29.72 -16.37
C GLY A 66 -40.69 29.82 -16.57
N ASP A 67 -40.27 29.96 -17.82
CA ASP A 67 -38.87 30.03 -18.25
C ASP A 67 -38.27 31.40 -17.85
N GLU A 68 -37.94 31.60 -16.58
CA GLU A 68 -37.03 32.69 -16.17
C GLU A 68 -35.59 32.27 -16.47
N ARG A 69 -35.22 32.40 -17.75
CA ARG A 69 -33.84 32.30 -18.20
C ARG A 69 -33.07 33.50 -17.68
N VAL A 70 -32.37 33.31 -16.56
CA VAL A 70 -31.27 34.20 -16.16
C VAL A 70 -30.19 34.08 -17.24
N ASN A 71 -30.16 35.04 -18.16
CA ASN A 71 -29.19 35.13 -19.24
C ASN A 71 -27.82 35.54 -18.65
N VAL A 72 -27.02 34.56 -18.23
CA VAL A 72 -25.63 34.81 -17.82
C VAL A 72 -24.85 35.20 -19.08
N PRO A 73 -24.29 36.43 -19.19
CA PRO A 73 -23.71 36.94 -20.44
C PRO A 73 -22.53 36.12 -21.03
N GLY A 74 -21.99 35.16 -20.27
CA GLY A 74 -20.95 34.23 -20.70
C GLY A 74 -21.46 32.94 -21.36
N LEU A 75 -22.68 32.49 -21.03
CA LEU A 75 -23.23 31.23 -21.56
C LEU A 75 -23.67 31.38 -23.02
N SER A 76 -24.34 32.47 -23.37
CA SER A 76 -24.75 32.76 -24.75
C SER A 76 -23.55 32.86 -25.71
N LYS A 77 -22.47 33.53 -25.28
CA LYS A 77 -21.23 33.62 -26.07
C LYS A 77 -20.53 32.27 -26.24
N LEU A 78 -20.59 31.40 -25.22
CA LEU A 78 -20.03 30.04 -25.31
C LEU A 78 -20.84 29.20 -26.30
N ASP A 79 -22.17 29.25 -26.23
CA ASP A 79 -23.07 28.52 -27.11
C ASP A 79 -22.89 28.94 -28.58
N ASP A 80 -22.79 30.25 -28.85
CA ASP A 80 -22.51 30.78 -30.19
C ASP A 80 -21.19 30.24 -30.75
N LEU A 81 -20.13 30.23 -29.94
CA LEU A 81 -18.82 29.72 -30.33
C LEU A 81 -18.82 28.21 -30.57
N VAL A 82 -19.50 27.46 -29.70
CA VAL A 82 -19.70 26.01 -29.84
C VAL A 82 -20.40 25.70 -31.16
N GLN A 83 -21.51 26.38 -31.46
CA GLN A 83 -22.22 26.19 -32.72
C GLN A 83 -21.37 26.56 -33.93
N LYS A 84 -20.56 27.62 -33.83
CA LYS A 84 -19.67 28.05 -34.92
C LYS A 84 -18.59 27.01 -35.21
N ILE A 85 -18.04 26.36 -34.19
CA ILE A 85 -17.04 25.29 -34.36
C ILE A 85 -17.70 24.06 -34.97
N LEU A 86 -18.83 23.60 -34.42
CA LEU A 86 -19.54 22.41 -34.90
C LEU A 86 -19.99 22.51 -36.36
N LYS A 87 -20.35 23.72 -36.82
CA LYS A 87 -20.81 23.98 -38.20
C LYS A 87 -19.69 24.42 -39.15
N SER A 88 -18.46 24.58 -38.66
CA SER A 88 -17.36 25.13 -39.47
C SER A 88 -16.90 24.14 -40.55
N LYS A 89 -16.72 24.65 -41.77
CA LYS A 89 -16.03 23.93 -42.85
C LYS A 89 -14.51 24.19 -42.73
N PRO A 90 -13.65 23.31 -43.27
CA PRO A 90 -12.19 23.52 -43.27
C PRO A 90 -11.75 24.89 -43.84
N SER A 91 -12.51 25.46 -44.78
CA SER A 91 -12.23 26.78 -45.35
C SER A 91 -12.52 27.96 -44.41
N THR A 92 -13.21 27.75 -43.28
CA THR A 92 -13.63 28.80 -42.34
C THR A 92 -12.83 28.83 -41.04
N GLU A 93 -11.81 27.98 -40.91
CA GLU A 93 -10.99 27.80 -39.70
C GLU A 93 -10.41 29.12 -39.17
N LYS A 94 -9.85 29.95 -40.06
CA LYS A 94 -9.27 31.26 -39.69
C LYS A 94 -10.32 32.22 -39.10
N ALA A 95 -11.55 32.20 -39.63
CA ALA A 95 -12.63 33.06 -39.15
C ALA A 95 -13.14 32.60 -37.77
N VAL A 96 -13.15 31.30 -37.51
CA VAL A 96 -13.48 30.72 -36.19
C VAL A 96 -12.42 31.14 -35.16
N VAL A 97 -11.13 30.98 -35.47
CA VAL A 97 -10.04 31.40 -34.57
C VAL A 97 -10.11 32.91 -34.28
N LYS A 98 -10.31 33.74 -35.31
CA LYS A 98 -10.40 35.20 -35.15
C LYS A 98 -11.57 35.61 -34.25
N ALA A 99 -12.76 35.06 -34.49
CA ALA A 99 -13.94 35.34 -33.66
C ALA A 99 -13.72 34.88 -32.22
N TRP A 100 -13.05 33.75 -32.04
CA TRP A 100 -12.74 33.24 -30.71
C TRP A 100 -11.73 34.13 -29.96
N LEU A 101 -10.68 34.64 -30.61
CA LEU A 101 -9.70 35.53 -29.97
C LEU A 101 -10.28 36.85 -29.44
N GLN A 102 -11.49 37.22 -29.88
CA GLN A 102 -12.25 38.37 -29.41
C GLN A 102 -13.17 38.02 -28.22
N SER A 103 -13.36 36.74 -27.94
CA SER A 103 -14.14 36.25 -26.81
C SER A 103 -13.32 36.22 -25.52
N PRO A 104 -13.94 36.44 -24.35
CA PRO A 104 -13.29 36.22 -23.06
C PRO A 104 -13.21 34.73 -22.66
N VAL A 105 -13.78 33.82 -23.45
CA VAL A 105 -13.85 32.38 -23.13
C VAL A 105 -12.46 31.74 -23.21
N HIS A 106 -12.02 31.04 -22.15
CA HIS A 106 -10.74 30.32 -22.13
C HIS A 106 -10.83 28.98 -22.91
N PRO A 107 -9.75 28.50 -23.60
CA PRO A 107 -9.81 27.28 -24.41
C PRO A 107 -10.25 26.03 -23.63
N LYS A 108 -9.93 25.99 -22.33
CA LYS A 108 -10.37 24.94 -21.39
C LYS A 108 -11.90 24.81 -21.32
N GLU A 109 -12.64 25.91 -21.27
CA GLU A 109 -14.10 25.88 -21.20
C GLU A 109 -14.70 25.38 -22.51
N LEU A 110 -14.08 25.73 -23.63
CA LEU A 110 -14.48 25.24 -24.94
C LEU A 110 -14.28 23.72 -25.08
N LEU A 111 -13.15 23.18 -24.61
CA LEU A 111 -12.90 21.73 -24.59
C LEU A 111 -14.01 20.98 -23.84
N ARG A 112 -14.43 21.53 -22.70
CA ARG A 112 -15.49 20.97 -21.85
C ARG A 112 -16.84 21.03 -22.54
N ALA A 113 -17.20 22.18 -23.09
CA ALA A 113 -18.49 22.39 -23.76
C ALA A 113 -18.67 21.45 -24.96
N LEU A 114 -17.62 21.30 -25.78
CA LEU A 114 -17.61 20.40 -26.93
C LEU A 114 -17.33 18.93 -26.58
N ARG A 115 -17.10 18.63 -25.30
CA ARG A 115 -16.75 17.29 -24.79
C ARG A 115 -15.58 16.64 -25.53
N LEU A 116 -14.66 17.44 -26.08
CA LEU A 116 -13.58 16.97 -26.96
C LEU A 116 -12.54 16.09 -26.25
N GLY A 117 -12.52 16.12 -24.92
CA GLY A 117 -11.72 15.17 -24.13
C GLY A 117 -12.25 13.73 -24.18
N LYS A 118 -13.53 13.52 -24.53
CA LYS A 118 -14.19 12.20 -24.55
C LYS A 118 -14.41 11.79 -26.01
N GLY A 119 -13.57 10.91 -26.54
CA GLY A 119 -13.67 10.43 -27.91
C GLY A 119 -12.31 10.07 -28.50
N THR A 120 -12.27 9.86 -29.82
CA THR A 120 -11.01 9.57 -30.53
C THR A 120 -10.05 10.77 -30.46
N MET A 121 -8.79 10.49 -30.10
CA MET A 121 -7.68 11.45 -30.11
C MET A 121 -6.99 11.53 -31.49
N LYS A 122 -7.47 10.80 -32.49
CA LYS A 122 -6.97 10.92 -33.86
C LYS A 122 -7.51 12.19 -34.51
N LEU A 123 -6.62 13.10 -34.92
CA LEU A 123 -6.99 14.43 -35.43
C LEU A 123 -7.76 14.39 -36.76
N ASP A 124 -7.43 13.43 -37.63
CA ASP A 124 -8.10 13.17 -38.90
C ASP A 124 -9.55 12.70 -38.72
N ALA A 125 -9.82 11.94 -37.67
CA ALA A 125 -11.16 11.50 -37.27
C ALA A 125 -11.88 12.48 -36.34
N ASN A 126 -11.24 13.58 -35.94
CA ASN A 126 -11.79 14.55 -34.98
C ASN A 126 -11.46 16.01 -35.38
N PRO A 127 -12.17 16.57 -36.37
CA PRO A 127 -11.92 17.93 -36.86
C PRO A 127 -12.15 19.00 -35.79
N ASN A 128 -13.05 18.76 -34.83
CA ASN A 128 -13.29 19.69 -33.73
C ASN A 128 -12.11 19.74 -32.74
N LEU A 129 -11.46 18.60 -32.48
CA LEU A 129 -10.23 18.55 -31.67
C LEU A 129 -9.08 19.27 -32.38
N LEU A 130 -8.92 19.04 -33.68
CA LEU A 130 -7.93 19.77 -34.50
C LEU A 130 -8.19 21.29 -34.42
N GLN A 131 -9.44 21.72 -34.58
CA GLN A 131 -9.81 23.12 -34.48
C GLN A 131 -9.58 23.69 -33.08
N TRP A 132 -9.84 22.91 -32.04
CA TRP A 132 -9.53 23.31 -30.66
C TRP A 132 -8.03 23.56 -30.46
N PHE A 133 -7.15 22.71 -31.00
CA PHE A 133 -5.70 22.95 -30.93
C PHE A 133 -5.27 24.23 -31.67
N ARG A 134 -5.91 24.56 -32.80
CA ARG A 134 -5.64 25.84 -33.49
C ARG A 134 -6.05 27.04 -32.65
N ILE A 135 -7.17 26.94 -31.95
CA ILE A 135 -7.60 27.95 -30.97
C ILE A 135 -6.60 28.07 -29.83
N VAL A 136 -6.11 26.95 -29.29
CA VAL A 136 -5.07 26.94 -28.24
C VAL A 136 -3.78 27.61 -28.72
N ALA A 137 -3.31 27.27 -29.93
CA ALA A 137 -2.12 27.87 -30.52
C ALA A 137 -2.27 29.39 -30.67
N ALA A 138 -3.43 29.86 -31.16
CA ALA A 138 -3.72 31.27 -31.29
C ALA A 138 -3.84 31.98 -29.92
N TYR A 139 -4.48 31.34 -28.94
CA TYR A 139 -4.58 31.86 -27.57
C TYR A 139 -3.21 32.06 -26.93
N ARG A 140 -2.32 31.07 -27.05
CA ARG A 140 -0.93 31.15 -26.56
C ARG A 140 -0.11 32.18 -27.31
N ALA A 141 -0.31 32.33 -28.61
CA ALA A 141 0.35 33.37 -29.39
C ALA A 141 -0.04 34.79 -28.92
N LYS A 142 -1.31 34.99 -28.52
CA LYS A 142 -1.81 36.28 -28.03
C LYS A 142 -1.41 36.57 -26.57
N ASN A 143 -1.45 35.57 -25.69
CA ASN A 143 -1.35 35.77 -24.24
C ASN A 143 -0.06 35.23 -23.62
N GLY A 144 0.80 34.60 -24.41
CA GLY A 144 2.01 33.91 -23.95
C GLY A 144 1.78 32.42 -23.69
N ASP A 145 2.86 31.65 -23.79
CA ASP A 145 2.83 30.18 -23.68
C ASP A 145 2.39 29.69 -22.29
N GLN A 146 2.63 30.47 -21.24
CA GLN A 146 2.23 30.13 -19.86
C GLN A 146 0.77 30.45 -19.53
N ALA A 147 0.05 31.19 -20.38
CA ALA A 147 -1.37 31.46 -20.16
C ALA A 147 -2.22 30.18 -20.28
N PHE A 148 -1.73 29.18 -21.02
CA PHE A 148 -2.26 27.82 -21.02
C PHE A 148 -1.11 26.86 -21.32
N SER A 149 -0.38 26.50 -20.25
CA SER A 149 0.90 25.80 -20.33
C SER A 149 0.78 24.39 -20.91
N ASP A 150 1.92 23.81 -21.31
CA ASP A 150 1.96 22.43 -21.79
C ASP A 150 1.42 21.43 -20.73
N LEU A 151 1.71 21.67 -19.45
CA LEU A 151 1.18 20.84 -18.36
C LEU A 151 -0.33 21.05 -18.17
N ASP A 152 -0.85 22.27 -18.33
CA ASP A 152 -2.29 22.50 -18.28
C ASP A 152 -3.03 21.75 -19.38
N ILE A 153 -2.49 21.76 -20.61
CA ILE A 153 -3.04 21.03 -21.74
C ILE A 153 -2.95 19.52 -21.50
N TYR A 154 -1.78 19.04 -21.06
CA TYR A 154 -1.53 17.62 -20.80
C TYR A 154 -2.49 17.06 -19.74
N TYR A 155 -2.54 17.66 -18.55
CA TYR A 155 -3.37 17.17 -17.46
C TYR A 155 -4.87 17.41 -17.70
N LEU A 156 -5.24 18.43 -18.47
CA LEU A 156 -6.64 18.60 -18.90
C LEU A 156 -7.09 17.42 -19.76
N LEU A 157 -6.27 16.99 -20.71
CA LEU A 157 -6.61 15.88 -21.61
C LEU A 157 -6.43 14.50 -20.95
N LEU A 158 -5.50 14.35 -20.01
CA LEU A 158 -5.26 13.09 -19.29
C LEU A 158 -6.46 12.66 -18.43
N LYS A 159 -7.31 13.61 -18.01
CA LYS A 159 -8.52 13.31 -17.22
C LYS A 159 -9.43 12.28 -17.91
N THR A 160 -9.51 12.29 -19.23
CA THR A 160 -10.43 11.44 -19.99
C THR A 160 -9.73 10.52 -20.99
N ASN A 161 -8.40 10.60 -21.13
CA ASN A 161 -7.62 9.82 -22.10
C ASN A 161 -6.45 9.07 -21.44
N SER A 162 -5.85 8.08 -22.11
CA SER A 162 -4.64 7.43 -21.63
C SER A 162 -3.39 8.26 -21.94
N ALA A 163 -2.30 8.07 -21.19
CA ALA A 163 -1.03 8.75 -21.50
C ALA A 163 -0.46 8.35 -22.89
N GLN A 164 -0.79 7.15 -23.37
CA GLN A 164 -0.37 6.66 -24.69
C GLN A 164 -1.11 7.37 -25.83
N ASP A 165 -2.42 7.59 -25.68
CA ASP A 165 -3.21 8.36 -26.65
C ASP A 165 -2.67 9.78 -26.77
N LEU A 166 -2.37 10.42 -25.63
CA LEU A 166 -1.80 11.77 -25.61
C LEU A 166 -0.42 11.83 -26.27
N THR A 167 0.44 10.84 -26.03
CA THR A 167 1.75 10.76 -26.70
C THR A 167 1.59 10.70 -28.22
N THR A 168 0.63 9.92 -28.71
CA THR A 168 0.35 9.80 -30.14
C THR A 168 -0.24 11.08 -30.72
N LEU A 169 -1.20 11.69 -30.00
CA LEU A 169 -1.80 12.97 -30.35
C LEU A 169 -0.75 14.06 -30.52
N PHE A 170 0.10 14.28 -29.52
CA PHE A 170 1.12 15.34 -29.57
C PHE A 170 2.21 15.10 -30.61
N ARG A 171 2.42 13.84 -31.03
CA ARG A 171 3.27 13.53 -32.19
C ARG A 171 2.61 13.99 -33.48
N SER A 172 1.33 13.65 -33.68
CA SER A 172 0.57 13.97 -34.90
C SER A 172 0.36 15.48 -35.14
N LEU A 173 0.40 16.29 -34.08
CA LEU A 173 0.31 17.76 -34.22
C LEU A 173 1.44 18.34 -35.08
N LYS A 174 2.60 17.66 -35.16
CA LYS A 174 3.73 18.10 -35.98
C LYS A 174 3.39 18.11 -37.49
N ASP A 175 2.50 17.21 -37.90
CA ASP A 175 2.11 17.04 -39.30
C ASP A 175 0.91 17.93 -39.67
N SER A 176 0.39 18.70 -38.71
CA SER A 176 -0.76 19.58 -38.89
C SER A 176 -0.31 21.04 -39.07
N PRO A 177 -0.60 21.69 -40.22
CA PRO A 177 -0.17 23.05 -40.50
C PRO A 177 -0.57 24.05 -39.40
N GLY A 178 0.41 24.79 -38.89
CA GLY A 178 0.24 25.81 -37.85
C GLY A 178 0.24 25.29 -36.41
N LEU A 179 0.46 23.99 -36.21
CA LEU A 179 0.55 23.35 -34.88
C LEU A 179 1.96 22.83 -34.56
N GLU A 180 2.95 23.11 -35.40
CA GLU A 180 4.33 22.64 -35.27
C GLU A 180 4.97 23.19 -33.98
N LYS A 181 4.71 24.46 -33.65
CA LYS A 181 5.26 25.10 -32.44
C LYS A 181 4.71 24.45 -31.17
N ILE A 182 3.40 24.18 -31.11
CA ILE A 182 2.79 23.53 -29.95
C ILE A 182 3.23 22.07 -29.86
N ALA A 183 3.33 21.35 -30.98
CA ALA A 183 3.85 20.00 -31.03
C ALA A 183 5.28 19.94 -30.44
N ALA A 184 6.16 20.81 -30.90
CA ALA A 184 7.54 20.89 -30.41
C ALA A 184 7.62 21.24 -28.92
N SER A 185 6.80 22.18 -28.44
CA SER A 185 6.72 22.54 -27.01
C SER A 185 6.28 21.35 -26.16
N MET A 186 5.16 20.71 -26.52
CA MET A 186 4.63 19.54 -25.81
C MET A 186 5.64 18.40 -25.79
N GLN A 187 6.27 18.09 -26.93
CA GLN A 187 7.30 17.04 -27.01
C GLN A 187 8.50 17.36 -26.12
N LYS A 188 8.97 18.61 -26.11
CA LYS A 188 10.06 19.06 -25.23
C LYS A 188 9.68 18.88 -23.76
N SER A 189 8.49 19.34 -23.36
CA SER A 189 8.01 19.23 -21.97
C SER A 189 7.87 17.78 -21.50
N LEU A 190 7.50 16.86 -22.39
CA LEU A 190 7.36 15.43 -22.10
C LEU A 190 8.64 14.60 -22.30
N SER A 191 9.72 15.20 -22.82
CA SER A 191 10.94 14.48 -23.22
C SER A 191 11.86 14.05 -22.06
N GLY A 192 11.70 14.66 -20.88
CA GLY A 192 12.65 14.50 -19.78
C GLY A 192 13.89 15.40 -19.87
N ALA A 193 13.92 16.39 -20.77
CA ALA A 193 15.04 17.34 -20.90
C ALA A 193 15.38 18.09 -19.59
N TRP A 194 14.45 18.13 -18.64
CA TRP A 194 14.65 18.73 -17.31
C TRP A 194 15.54 17.89 -16.39
N VAL A 195 15.68 16.57 -16.63
CA VAL A 195 16.35 15.63 -15.70
C VAL A 195 17.81 16.00 -15.45
N SER A 196 18.58 16.26 -16.51
CA SER A 196 20.01 16.59 -16.38
C SER A 196 20.22 17.87 -15.58
N LYS A 197 19.39 18.89 -15.82
CA LYS A 197 19.45 20.17 -15.10
C LYS A 197 19.10 19.98 -13.63
N ALA A 198 18.00 19.28 -13.32
CA ALA A 198 17.58 19.02 -11.94
C ALA A 198 18.60 18.17 -11.15
N LEU A 199 19.37 17.30 -11.83
CA LEU A 199 20.47 16.56 -11.21
C LEU A 199 21.68 17.45 -10.96
N GLN A 200 22.03 18.34 -11.89
CA GLN A 200 23.13 19.28 -11.74
C GLN A 200 22.88 20.29 -10.62
N GLU A 201 21.64 20.76 -10.51
CA GLU A 201 21.20 21.70 -9.47
C GLU A 201 20.85 21.00 -8.14
N GLU A 202 21.02 19.67 -8.06
CA GLU A 202 20.70 18.84 -6.89
C GLU A 202 19.31 19.14 -6.30
N THR A 203 18.34 19.41 -7.20
CA THR A 203 16.99 19.82 -6.79
C THR A 203 16.38 18.73 -5.89
N TYR A 204 15.68 19.10 -4.82
CA TYR A 204 15.07 18.06 -3.98
C TYR A 204 13.92 17.35 -4.74
N PRO A 205 13.78 16.00 -4.70
CA PRO A 205 12.80 15.32 -5.52
C PRO A 205 11.34 15.71 -5.30
N VAL A 206 10.98 16.15 -4.10
CA VAL A 206 9.65 16.73 -3.81
C VAL A 206 9.41 17.99 -4.64
N THR A 207 10.41 18.86 -4.76
CA THR A 207 10.32 20.08 -5.57
C THR A 207 10.08 19.72 -7.03
N VAL A 208 10.85 18.76 -7.57
CA VAL A 208 10.66 18.29 -8.95
C VAL A 208 9.26 17.69 -9.15
N TYR A 209 8.77 16.88 -8.20
CA TYR A 209 7.43 16.29 -8.26
C TYR A 209 6.34 17.36 -8.36
N ASN A 210 6.46 18.41 -7.54
CA ASN A 210 5.52 19.53 -7.51
C ASN A 210 5.63 20.40 -8.76
N THR A 211 6.84 20.71 -9.22
CA THR A 211 7.07 21.49 -10.45
C THR A 211 6.50 20.79 -11.68
N LEU A 212 6.59 19.46 -11.73
CA LEU A 212 6.01 18.64 -12.81
C LEU A 212 4.51 18.39 -12.64
N ARG A 213 3.93 18.84 -11.52
CA ARG A 213 2.49 18.70 -11.18
C ARG A 213 2.03 17.24 -11.25
N LEU A 214 2.89 16.30 -10.86
CA LEU A 214 2.63 14.86 -10.99
C LEU A 214 1.37 14.42 -10.22
N GLN A 215 1.03 15.13 -9.14
CA GLN A 215 -0.22 14.91 -8.40
C GLN A 215 -1.48 15.00 -9.29
N GLU A 216 -1.46 15.80 -10.36
CA GLU A 216 -2.61 15.95 -11.26
C GLU A 216 -2.89 14.72 -12.13
N ALA A 217 -1.93 13.80 -12.25
CA ALA A 217 -2.15 12.54 -12.94
C ALA A 217 -3.10 11.60 -12.17
N GLY A 218 -3.21 11.78 -10.85
CA GLY A 218 -4.05 10.96 -10.00
C GLY A 218 -3.76 9.47 -10.15
N THR A 219 -4.81 8.67 -10.33
CA THR A 219 -4.71 7.21 -10.52
C THR A 219 -4.01 6.80 -11.84
N LYS A 220 -3.79 7.72 -12.77
CA LYS A 220 -3.08 7.48 -14.03
C LYS A 220 -1.57 7.80 -13.96
N LEU A 221 -1.06 8.11 -12.78
CA LEU A 221 0.35 8.52 -12.58
C LEU A 221 1.35 7.57 -13.25
N ASP A 222 1.17 6.25 -13.07
CA ASP A 222 2.06 5.20 -13.60
C ASP A 222 2.09 5.16 -15.14
N GLU A 223 1.00 5.57 -15.79
CA GLU A 223 0.92 5.62 -17.24
C GLU A 223 1.79 6.75 -17.81
N THR A 224 2.04 7.80 -17.03
CA THR A 224 2.64 9.04 -17.54
C THR A 224 4.14 8.89 -17.81
N PRO A 225 4.66 9.38 -18.96
CA PRO A 225 6.09 9.37 -19.22
C PRO A 225 6.87 10.27 -18.25
N ILE A 226 6.26 11.34 -17.75
CA ILE A 226 6.88 12.28 -16.81
C ILE A 226 7.15 11.58 -15.46
N PHE A 227 6.22 10.76 -14.96
CA PHE A 227 6.44 10.01 -13.72
C PHE A 227 7.60 9.02 -13.86
N ARG A 228 7.69 8.28 -14.98
CA ARG A 228 8.83 7.39 -15.25
C ARG A 228 10.17 8.12 -15.27
N GLN A 229 10.21 9.33 -15.82
CA GLN A 229 11.41 10.17 -15.80
C GLN A 229 11.74 10.63 -14.38
N TRP A 230 10.72 11.00 -13.58
CA TRP A 230 10.89 11.34 -12.17
C TRP A 230 11.39 10.18 -11.31
N GLN A 231 10.94 8.95 -11.55
CA GLN A 231 11.48 7.77 -10.87
C GLN A 231 12.97 7.57 -11.17
N LYS A 232 13.36 7.61 -12.45
CA LYS A 232 14.77 7.51 -12.86
C LYS A 232 15.63 8.63 -12.26
N TYR A 233 15.07 9.83 -12.20
CA TYR A 233 15.68 10.97 -11.55
C TYR A 233 15.90 10.73 -10.05
N VAL A 234 14.88 10.27 -9.32
CA VAL A 234 14.96 9.93 -7.89
C VAL A 234 16.03 8.88 -7.62
N GLU A 235 16.08 7.82 -8.43
CA GLU A 235 17.08 6.77 -8.32
C GLU A 235 18.50 7.35 -8.45
N THR A 236 18.72 8.18 -9.45
CA THR A 236 20.03 8.83 -9.68
C THR A 236 20.37 9.84 -8.57
N TYR A 237 19.38 10.57 -8.07
CA TYR A 237 19.53 11.52 -6.97
C TYR A 237 19.94 10.80 -5.67
N ARG A 238 19.23 9.73 -5.30
CA ARG A 238 19.53 8.91 -4.12
C ARG A 238 20.94 8.31 -4.17
N ALA A 239 21.37 7.85 -5.34
CA ALA A 239 22.70 7.27 -5.52
C ALA A 239 23.84 8.29 -5.35
N LYS A 240 23.60 9.57 -5.65
CA LYS A 240 24.60 10.65 -5.53
C LYS A 240 24.64 11.28 -4.14
N ASN A 241 23.49 11.42 -3.48
CA ASN A 241 23.32 12.25 -2.29
C ASN A 241 22.99 11.41 -1.04
N ALA A 242 24.02 10.81 -0.43
CA ALA A 242 23.86 9.96 0.76
C ALA A 242 23.52 10.75 2.06
N VAL A 243 23.82 12.05 2.12
CA VAL A 243 23.70 12.87 3.34
C VAL A 243 22.30 13.48 3.52
N THR A 244 21.57 13.76 2.43
CA THR A 244 20.22 14.36 2.39
C THR A 244 19.24 13.47 1.63
N SER A 245 19.27 12.16 1.91
CA SER A 245 18.59 11.17 1.08
C SER A 245 17.06 11.32 1.12
N PHE A 246 16.45 11.53 -0.05
CA PHE A 246 15.00 11.39 -0.25
C PHE A 246 14.58 9.94 0.02
N THR A 247 13.80 9.71 1.08
CA THR A 247 13.49 8.38 1.60
C THR A 247 12.28 7.74 0.92
N ASP A 248 12.02 6.46 1.22
CA ASP A 248 10.79 5.78 0.79
C ASP A 248 9.54 6.38 1.44
N PHE A 249 9.68 6.92 2.66
CA PHE A 249 8.57 7.60 3.33
C PHE A 249 8.24 8.92 2.62
N ASP A 250 9.25 9.66 2.14
CA ASP A 250 9.03 10.88 1.35
C ASP A 250 8.29 10.56 0.04
N MET A 251 8.70 9.51 -0.67
CA MET A 251 7.99 9.04 -1.87
C MET A 251 6.56 8.62 -1.54
N PHE A 252 6.38 7.84 -0.47
CA PHE A 252 5.07 7.38 -0.01
C PHE A 252 4.10 8.55 0.23
N VAL A 253 4.54 9.61 0.92
CA VAL A 253 3.69 10.79 1.22
C VAL A 253 3.27 11.51 -0.06
N LEU A 254 4.13 11.58 -1.08
CA LEU A 254 3.75 12.15 -2.38
C LEU A 254 2.69 11.31 -3.09
N LEU A 255 2.88 9.99 -3.10
CA LEU A 255 1.94 9.06 -3.73
C LEU A 255 0.59 9.04 -3.02
N GLN A 256 0.58 9.06 -1.68
CA GLN A 256 -0.64 9.12 -0.87
C GLN A 256 -1.45 10.39 -1.12
N LYS A 257 -0.79 11.53 -1.36
CA LYS A 257 -1.49 12.78 -1.76
C LYS A 257 -2.03 12.74 -3.19
N THR A 258 -1.55 11.81 -4.01
CA THR A 258 -1.86 11.74 -5.44
C THR A 258 -3.05 10.83 -5.73
N MET A 259 -3.24 9.77 -4.95
CA MET A 259 -4.30 8.80 -5.21
C MET A 259 -4.83 8.15 -3.92
N PRO A 260 -6.05 7.57 -3.95
CA PRO A 260 -6.55 6.76 -2.86
C PRO A 260 -5.64 5.56 -2.55
N ASP A 261 -5.65 5.12 -1.30
CA ASP A 261 -4.81 4.02 -0.80
C ASP A 261 -4.97 2.74 -1.65
N GLU A 262 -6.19 2.43 -2.11
CA GLU A 262 -6.48 1.26 -2.94
C GLU A 262 -5.77 1.30 -4.30
N ASN A 263 -5.70 2.48 -4.93
CA ASN A 263 -4.93 2.66 -6.17
C ASN A 263 -3.43 2.65 -5.88
N MET A 264 -3.02 3.16 -4.72
CA MET A 264 -1.61 3.14 -4.31
C MET A 264 -1.09 1.72 -4.13
N VAL A 265 -1.91 0.76 -3.67
CA VAL A 265 -1.54 -0.66 -3.65
C VAL A 265 -1.08 -1.13 -5.04
N THR A 266 -1.86 -0.83 -6.08
CA THR A 266 -1.57 -1.26 -7.46
C THR A 266 -0.30 -0.60 -7.98
N LEU A 267 -0.13 0.70 -7.74
CA LEU A 267 1.09 1.42 -8.11
C LEU A 267 2.31 0.84 -7.41
N LEU A 268 2.31 0.74 -6.08
CA LEU A 268 3.45 0.23 -5.33
C LEU A 268 3.79 -1.21 -5.75
N HIS A 269 2.79 -2.00 -6.10
CA HIS A 269 3.03 -3.32 -6.64
C HIS A 269 3.64 -3.29 -8.06
N SER A 270 3.21 -2.38 -8.94
CA SER A 270 3.82 -2.22 -10.27
C SER A 270 5.29 -1.81 -10.18
N LEU A 271 5.64 -0.97 -9.21
CA LEU A 271 7.01 -0.55 -8.93
C LEU A 271 7.96 -1.73 -8.64
N ARG A 272 7.46 -2.84 -8.07
CA ARG A 272 8.28 -4.03 -7.79
C ARG A 272 8.84 -4.71 -9.03
N LYS A 273 8.26 -4.46 -10.21
CA LYS A 273 8.72 -5.05 -11.47
C LYS A 273 10.10 -4.54 -11.88
N THR A 274 10.54 -3.40 -11.34
CA THR A 274 11.87 -2.86 -11.56
C THR A 274 12.80 -3.33 -10.43
N PRO A 275 13.89 -4.08 -10.70
CA PRO A 275 14.74 -4.63 -9.64
C PRO A 275 15.25 -3.60 -8.62
N VAL A 276 15.63 -2.40 -9.10
CA VAL A 276 16.11 -1.29 -8.26
C VAL A 276 15.04 -0.77 -7.30
N MET A 277 13.75 -0.87 -7.68
CA MET A 277 12.64 -0.34 -6.89
C MET A 277 11.97 -1.42 -6.04
N LYS A 278 12.34 -2.69 -6.19
CA LYS A 278 11.66 -3.81 -5.51
C LYS A 278 11.65 -3.65 -3.99
N ASP A 279 12.80 -3.49 -3.36
CA ASP A 279 12.89 -3.40 -1.90
C ASP A 279 12.26 -2.11 -1.35
N HIS A 280 12.35 -1.01 -2.11
CA HIS A 280 11.69 0.27 -1.80
C HIS A 280 10.17 0.15 -1.87
N ALA A 281 9.66 -0.53 -2.88
CA ALA A 281 8.25 -0.79 -3.07
C ALA A 281 7.69 -1.77 -2.02
N ASP A 282 8.46 -2.78 -1.62
CA ASP A 282 8.11 -3.68 -0.51
C ASP A 282 8.02 -2.89 0.81
N ASN A 283 8.97 -1.98 1.05
CA ASN A 283 8.94 -1.08 2.21
C ASN A 283 7.70 -0.17 2.20
N MET A 284 7.39 0.45 1.06
CA MET A 284 6.21 1.32 0.92
C MET A 284 4.90 0.55 1.05
N GLN A 285 4.81 -0.69 0.55
CA GLN A 285 3.64 -1.55 0.77
C GLN A 285 3.43 -1.86 2.25
N ARG A 286 4.51 -2.13 2.98
CA ARG A 286 4.43 -2.32 4.43
C ARG A 286 3.98 -1.05 5.15
N ILE A 287 4.48 0.13 4.75
CA ILE A 287 4.01 1.42 5.30
C ILE A 287 2.50 1.57 5.03
N LEU A 288 2.04 1.28 3.82
CA LEU A 288 0.62 1.34 3.46
C LEU A 288 -0.22 0.42 4.32
N PHE A 289 0.22 -0.83 4.51
CA PHE A 289 -0.45 -1.80 5.36
C PHE A 289 -0.63 -1.28 6.80
N MET A 290 0.42 -0.69 7.38
CA MET A 290 0.35 -0.17 8.76
C MET A 290 -0.56 1.06 8.88
N MET A 291 -0.58 1.92 7.86
CA MET A 291 -1.31 3.20 7.89
C MET A 291 -2.77 3.09 7.45
N SER A 292 -3.11 2.09 6.64
CA SER A 292 -4.41 1.99 5.98
C SER A 292 -5.01 0.60 6.09
N LYS A 293 -6.01 0.45 6.97
CA LYS A 293 -6.77 -0.80 7.11
C LYS A 293 -7.59 -1.13 5.86
N THR A 294 -8.04 -0.12 5.10
CA THR A 294 -8.83 -0.35 3.88
C THR A 294 -7.98 -0.93 2.76
N SER A 295 -6.67 -0.68 2.78
CA SER A 295 -5.73 -1.23 1.79
C SER A 295 -5.59 -2.76 1.86
N HIS A 296 -5.82 -3.39 3.02
CA HIS A 296 -5.49 -4.81 3.30
C HIS A 296 -6.15 -5.79 2.32
N THR A 297 -7.43 -5.60 2.03
CA THR A 297 -8.18 -6.46 1.09
C THR A 297 -7.69 -6.26 -0.34
N THR A 298 -7.40 -5.02 -0.71
CA THR A 298 -6.86 -4.68 -2.03
C THR A 298 -5.46 -5.26 -2.20
N MET A 299 -4.61 -5.21 -1.18
CA MET A 299 -3.28 -5.84 -1.19
C MET A 299 -3.38 -7.33 -1.48
N ASN A 300 -4.26 -8.07 -0.78
CA ASN A 300 -4.48 -9.49 -1.06
C ASN A 300 -4.92 -9.74 -2.51
N THR A 301 -5.82 -8.90 -3.02
CA THR A 301 -6.31 -9.02 -4.40
C THR A 301 -5.18 -8.81 -5.40
N VAL A 302 -4.36 -7.78 -5.22
CA VAL A 302 -3.23 -7.48 -6.12
C VAL A 302 -2.15 -8.54 -6.04
N TRP A 303 -1.75 -8.97 -4.83
CA TRP A 303 -0.79 -10.06 -4.65
C TRP A 303 -1.27 -11.36 -5.32
N LEU A 304 -2.54 -11.69 -5.17
CA LEU A 304 -3.13 -12.89 -5.76
C LEU A 304 -3.15 -12.82 -7.30
N GLN A 305 -3.57 -11.68 -7.86
CA GLN A 305 -3.58 -11.46 -9.31
C GLN A 305 -2.18 -11.55 -9.92
N SER A 306 -1.17 -11.07 -9.20
CA SER A 306 0.24 -11.17 -9.59
C SER A 306 0.89 -12.50 -9.24
N ARG A 307 0.15 -13.42 -8.61
CA ARG A 307 0.64 -14.74 -8.16
C ARG A 307 1.84 -14.65 -7.21
N GLU A 308 1.85 -13.65 -6.33
CA GLU A 308 2.87 -13.55 -5.29
C GLU A 308 2.76 -14.76 -4.36
N THR A 309 3.86 -15.48 -4.14
CA THR A 309 3.80 -16.66 -3.26
C THR A 309 3.64 -16.23 -1.80
N PRO A 310 3.12 -17.10 -0.91
CA PRO A 310 3.11 -16.84 0.52
C PRO A 310 4.48 -16.40 1.07
N GLU A 311 5.56 -17.02 0.62
CA GLU A 311 6.92 -16.66 1.04
C GLU A 311 7.30 -15.23 0.64
N GLU A 312 6.87 -14.78 -0.54
CA GLU A 312 7.13 -13.42 -0.99
C GLU A 312 6.30 -12.39 -0.22
N VAL A 313 5.02 -12.67 0.03
CA VAL A 313 4.18 -11.81 0.89
C VAL A 313 4.73 -11.75 2.33
N PHE A 314 5.27 -12.85 2.85
CA PHE A 314 5.94 -12.87 4.15
C PHE A 314 7.13 -11.90 4.22
N LYS A 315 7.91 -11.79 3.14
CA LYS A 315 9.02 -10.85 3.02
C LYS A 315 8.54 -9.41 2.92
N ILE A 316 7.51 -9.13 2.11
CA ILE A 316 6.91 -7.79 1.98
C ILE A 316 6.48 -7.27 3.36
N LEU A 317 5.79 -8.12 4.14
CA LEU A 317 5.33 -7.79 5.49
C LEU A 317 6.46 -7.79 6.54
N ARG A 318 7.69 -8.15 6.16
CA ARG A 318 8.89 -8.22 7.02
C ARG A 318 8.70 -9.07 8.28
N LEU A 319 7.90 -10.14 8.20
CA LEU A 319 7.58 -10.99 9.35
C LEU A 319 8.82 -11.67 9.95
N ALA A 320 9.81 -12.02 9.13
CA ALA A 320 11.11 -12.54 9.60
C ALA A 320 11.83 -11.56 10.56
N LYS A 321 11.65 -10.24 10.36
CA LYS A 321 12.33 -9.19 11.13
C LYS A 321 11.52 -8.68 12.33
N ALA A 322 10.26 -9.11 12.49
CA ALA A 322 9.44 -8.69 13.62
C ALA A 322 10.07 -9.13 14.96
N PRO A 323 10.14 -8.25 15.98
CA PRO A 323 10.68 -8.61 17.29
C PRO A 323 9.96 -9.81 17.91
N MET A 324 10.69 -10.68 18.61
CA MET A 324 10.16 -11.93 19.18
C MET A 324 8.92 -11.71 20.06
N GLY A 325 8.94 -10.67 20.91
CA GLY A 325 7.84 -10.33 21.82
C GLY A 325 6.67 -9.59 21.17
N ALA A 326 6.75 -9.22 19.89
CA ALA A 326 5.68 -8.53 19.17
C ALA A 326 5.07 -9.38 18.05
N PHE A 327 5.74 -10.48 17.65
CA PHE A 327 5.35 -11.31 16.50
C PHE A 327 3.90 -11.81 16.59
N ASP A 328 3.47 -12.21 17.78
CA ASP A 328 2.17 -12.86 18.00
C ASP A 328 1.00 -11.88 17.91
N GLU A 329 1.28 -10.60 18.13
CA GLU A 329 0.29 -9.52 18.10
C GLU A 329 0.32 -8.76 16.77
N THR A 330 1.18 -9.16 15.83
CA THR A 330 1.31 -8.42 14.56
C THR A 330 0.10 -8.62 13.65
N PRO A 331 -0.59 -7.54 13.24
CA PRO A 331 -1.63 -7.64 12.22
C PRO A 331 -1.08 -8.21 10.89
N GLU A 332 0.22 -8.05 10.62
CA GLU A 332 0.92 -8.64 9.50
C GLU A 332 0.81 -10.17 9.46
N LEU A 333 0.91 -10.85 10.60
CA LEU A 333 0.83 -12.33 10.65
C LEU A 333 -0.58 -12.80 10.28
N VAL A 334 -1.60 -12.14 10.85
CA VAL A 334 -3.01 -12.42 10.53
C VAL A 334 -3.28 -12.16 9.05
N GLN A 335 -2.76 -11.05 8.50
CA GLN A 335 -2.87 -10.74 7.08
C GLN A 335 -2.24 -11.84 6.20
N TRP A 336 -1.03 -12.28 6.55
CA TRP A 336 -0.32 -13.32 5.81
C TRP A 336 -1.07 -14.66 5.81
N LEU A 337 -1.61 -15.07 6.95
CA LEU A 337 -2.41 -16.30 7.06
C LEU A 337 -3.71 -16.21 6.23
N ARG A 338 -4.37 -15.04 6.22
CA ARG A 338 -5.53 -14.78 5.36
C ARG A 338 -5.15 -14.84 3.88
N TYR A 339 -4.01 -14.27 3.51
CA TYR A 339 -3.49 -14.35 2.15
C TYR A 339 -3.26 -15.80 1.72
N ILE A 340 -2.64 -16.63 2.57
CA ILE A 340 -2.42 -18.06 2.28
C ILE A 340 -3.75 -18.77 2.00
N LYS A 341 -4.80 -18.51 2.78
CA LYS A 341 -6.13 -19.08 2.53
C LYS A 341 -6.64 -18.71 1.13
N MET A 342 -6.61 -17.42 0.79
CA MET A 342 -7.03 -16.94 -0.54
C MET A 342 -6.18 -17.53 -1.68
N TYR A 343 -4.87 -17.64 -1.46
CA TYR A 343 -3.92 -18.19 -2.43
C TYR A 343 -4.21 -19.67 -2.74
N ARG A 344 -4.44 -20.48 -1.70
CA ARG A 344 -4.81 -21.91 -1.83
C ARG A 344 -6.12 -22.10 -2.59
N ASP A 345 -7.13 -21.30 -2.27
CA ASP A 345 -8.44 -21.38 -2.92
C ASP A 345 -8.37 -21.03 -4.43
N HIS A 346 -7.48 -20.11 -4.80
CA HIS A 346 -7.34 -19.65 -6.18
C HIS A 346 -6.50 -20.59 -7.07
N ILE A 347 -5.40 -21.13 -6.56
CA ILE A 347 -4.40 -21.83 -7.38
C ILE A 347 -4.70 -23.32 -7.54
N LYS A 348 -5.63 -23.90 -6.76
CA LYS A 348 -6.12 -25.29 -6.83
C LYS A 348 -5.07 -26.41 -6.76
N GLU A 349 -3.78 -26.07 -6.74
CA GLU A 349 -2.67 -26.95 -6.39
C GLU A 349 -2.36 -26.79 -4.90
N SER A 350 -1.97 -27.87 -4.21
CA SER A 350 -1.69 -27.90 -2.77
C SER A 350 -0.37 -27.20 -2.42
N VAL A 351 -0.18 -25.97 -2.89
CA VAL A 351 0.99 -25.17 -2.60
C VAL A 351 0.81 -24.59 -1.19
N PHE A 352 1.76 -24.87 -0.29
CA PHE A 352 1.82 -24.33 1.07
C PHE A 352 0.76 -24.90 2.05
N SER A 353 0.76 -26.22 2.28
CA SER A 353 -0.09 -26.93 3.27
C SER A 353 0.08 -26.43 4.71
N ASP A 354 -0.82 -26.83 5.63
CA ASP A 354 -0.77 -26.40 7.04
C ASP A 354 0.55 -26.78 7.71
N ALA A 355 1.09 -27.97 7.38
CA ALA A 355 2.40 -28.40 7.84
C ALA A 355 3.53 -27.52 7.28
N GLN A 356 3.42 -27.09 6.03
CA GLN A 356 4.40 -26.19 5.41
C GLN A 356 4.35 -24.80 6.05
N ILE A 357 3.18 -24.29 6.45
CA ILE A 357 3.09 -23.04 7.22
C ILE A 357 3.86 -23.16 8.53
N VAL A 358 3.58 -24.20 9.32
CA VAL A 358 4.23 -24.42 10.63
C VAL A 358 5.74 -24.49 10.44
N ARG A 359 6.21 -25.36 9.52
CA ARG A 359 7.64 -25.51 9.24
C ARG A 359 8.28 -24.19 8.82
N PHE A 360 7.65 -23.45 7.90
CA PHE A 360 8.16 -22.17 7.43
C PHE A 360 8.26 -21.14 8.57
N LEU A 361 7.25 -21.05 9.44
CA LEU A 361 7.27 -20.16 10.60
C LEU A 361 8.38 -20.54 11.59
N THR A 362 8.57 -21.84 11.85
CA THR A 362 9.63 -22.35 12.73
C THR A 362 11.02 -22.05 12.17
N GLU A 363 11.24 -22.25 10.87
CA GLU A 363 12.50 -21.92 10.20
C GLU A 363 12.77 -20.40 10.20
N ALA A 364 11.73 -19.58 10.07
CA ALA A 364 11.85 -18.12 10.08
C ALA A 364 12.14 -17.54 11.47
N LYS A 365 11.84 -18.27 12.55
CA LYS A 365 12.09 -17.88 13.95
C LYS A 365 12.73 -19.03 14.74
N PRO A 366 13.97 -19.41 14.43
CA PRO A 366 14.60 -20.61 15.00
C PRO A 366 14.86 -20.51 16.51
N LEU A 367 14.88 -19.29 17.07
CA LEU A 367 15.02 -19.06 18.51
C LEU A 367 13.72 -19.26 19.28
N ARG A 368 12.60 -19.45 18.58
CA ARG A 368 11.31 -19.73 19.19
C ARG A 368 11.14 -21.24 19.40
N SER A 369 10.82 -21.63 20.62
CA SER A 369 10.49 -23.00 20.97
C SER A 369 9.19 -23.48 20.32
N GLY A 370 9.05 -24.80 20.14
CA GLY A 370 7.79 -25.38 19.68
C GLY A 370 6.60 -25.06 20.60
N TRP A 371 6.85 -24.85 21.90
CA TRP A 371 5.83 -24.46 22.86
C TRP A 371 5.29 -23.03 22.63
N GLU A 372 6.18 -22.09 22.34
CA GLU A 372 5.80 -20.72 21.99
C GLU A 372 5.00 -20.67 20.68
N PHE A 373 5.33 -21.50 19.68
CA PHE A 373 4.50 -21.67 18.49
C PHE A 373 3.12 -22.26 18.80
N ALA A 374 3.03 -23.26 19.67
CA ALA A 374 1.76 -23.84 20.07
C ALA A 374 0.84 -22.80 20.75
N THR A 375 1.44 -21.90 21.53
CA THR A 375 0.74 -20.79 22.20
C THR A 375 0.29 -19.72 21.21
N LEU A 376 1.13 -19.36 20.23
CA LEU A 376 0.72 -18.52 19.11
C LEU A 376 -0.46 -19.13 18.35
N PHE A 377 -0.41 -20.42 18.04
CA PHE A 377 -1.52 -21.07 17.32
C PHE A 377 -2.78 -21.20 18.19
N GLN A 378 -2.65 -21.28 19.51
CA GLN A 378 -3.80 -21.17 20.40
C GLN A 378 -4.44 -19.78 20.29
N SER A 379 -3.64 -18.71 20.30
CA SER A 379 -4.16 -17.34 20.24
C SER A 379 -4.91 -17.04 18.94
N LEU A 380 -4.42 -17.58 17.82
CA LEU A 380 -5.04 -17.43 16.51
C LEU A 380 -6.43 -18.09 16.39
N LYS A 381 -6.82 -18.96 17.33
CA LYS A 381 -8.18 -19.54 17.35
C LYS A 381 -9.27 -18.51 17.66
N ASP A 382 -8.91 -17.40 18.30
CA ASP A 382 -9.83 -16.30 18.57
C ASP A 382 -10.19 -15.50 17.31
N VAL A 383 -9.44 -15.68 16.23
CA VAL A 383 -9.71 -15.07 14.93
C VAL A 383 -10.66 -16.01 14.17
N PRO A 384 -11.97 -15.69 14.04
CA PRO A 384 -12.97 -16.67 13.62
C PRO A 384 -12.69 -17.30 12.25
N ASP A 385 -12.18 -16.50 11.31
CA ASP A 385 -11.83 -16.99 9.97
C ASP A 385 -10.55 -17.83 9.95
N LEU A 386 -9.66 -17.71 10.94
CA LEU A 386 -8.42 -18.49 11.03
C LEU A 386 -8.53 -19.69 11.98
N LYS A 387 -9.61 -19.82 12.76
CA LYS A 387 -9.76 -20.84 13.79
C LYS A 387 -9.39 -22.26 13.33
N LYS A 388 -9.94 -22.72 12.21
CA LYS A 388 -9.67 -24.07 11.71
C LYS A 388 -8.21 -24.27 11.31
N LEU A 389 -7.61 -23.25 10.68
CA LEU A 389 -6.20 -23.26 10.31
C LEU A 389 -5.31 -23.30 11.56
N ALA A 390 -5.64 -22.48 12.56
CA ALA A 390 -4.95 -22.42 13.84
C ALA A 390 -5.02 -23.76 14.60
N GLU A 391 -6.17 -24.42 14.64
CA GLU A 391 -6.33 -25.77 15.19
C GLU A 391 -5.44 -26.81 14.49
N ASN A 392 -5.39 -26.77 13.16
CA ASN A 392 -4.56 -27.69 12.38
C ASN A 392 -3.07 -27.43 12.66
N MET A 393 -2.62 -26.17 12.62
CA MET A 393 -1.23 -25.80 12.92
C MET A 393 -0.82 -26.20 14.34
N GLN A 394 -1.69 -25.98 15.33
CA GLN A 394 -1.44 -26.41 16.70
C GLN A 394 -1.34 -27.94 16.82
N THR A 395 -2.20 -28.69 16.11
CA THR A 395 -2.14 -30.15 16.08
C THR A 395 -0.81 -30.65 15.52
N TYR A 396 -0.28 -30.02 14.47
CA TYR A 396 1.06 -30.31 13.96
C TYR A 396 2.13 -30.06 15.03
N GLN A 397 2.07 -28.91 15.70
CA GLN A 397 3.02 -28.57 16.74
C GLN A 397 3.01 -29.57 17.91
N PHE A 398 1.81 -29.98 18.36
CA PHE A 398 1.67 -31.01 19.41
C PHE A 398 2.16 -32.38 18.97
N ARG A 399 1.95 -32.76 17.71
CA ARG A 399 2.51 -33.98 17.13
C ARG A 399 4.04 -33.98 17.18
N ASP A 400 4.66 -32.84 16.87
CA ASP A 400 6.12 -32.73 16.89
C ASP A 400 6.67 -32.73 18.33
N LEU A 401 5.99 -32.08 19.29
CA LEU A 401 6.32 -32.21 20.72
C LEU A 401 6.25 -33.67 21.21
N LEU A 402 5.21 -34.41 20.81
CA LEU A 402 5.09 -35.85 21.11
C LEU A 402 6.24 -36.67 20.52
N ARG A 403 6.62 -36.39 19.25
CA ARG A 403 7.75 -37.07 18.58
C ARG A 403 9.08 -36.80 19.29
N MET A 404 9.26 -35.59 19.80
CA MET A 404 10.40 -35.18 20.63
C MET A 404 10.32 -35.72 22.07
N LYS A 405 9.32 -36.55 22.39
CA LYS A 405 9.08 -37.12 23.73
C LYS A 405 8.89 -36.07 24.83
N ILE A 406 8.37 -34.89 24.47
CA ILE A 406 8.05 -33.84 25.44
C ILE A 406 6.72 -34.19 26.12
N SER A 407 6.76 -34.71 27.34
CA SER A 407 5.55 -35.03 28.10
C SER A 407 4.87 -33.77 28.66
N PRO A 408 3.58 -33.82 29.03
CA PRO A 408 2.90 -32.70 29.68
C PRO A 408 3.60 -32.22 30.95
N GLU A 409 4.26 -33.13 31.69
CA GLU A 409 5.06 -32.80 32.87
C GLU A 409 6.31 -32.00 32.53
N ILE A 410 6.99 -32.32 31.42
CA ILE A 410 8.12 -31.52 30.90
C ILE A 410 7.63 -30.10 30.59
N VAL A 411 6.48 -29.98 29.91
CA VAL A 411 5.87 -28.67 29.60
C VAL A 411 5.53 -27.91 30.89
N THR A 412 4.93 -28.56 31.89
CA THR A 412 4.63 -27.94 33.19
C THR A 412 5.90 -27.38 33.85
N ARG A 413 7.01 -28.13 33.80
CA ARG A 413 8.30 -27.65 34.32
C ARG A 413 8.88 -26.48 33.50
N MET A 414 8.72 -26.48 32.18
CA MET A 414 9.13 -25.38 31.31
C MET A 414 8.38 -24.09 31.65
N LEU A 415 7.08 -24.19 31.94
CA LEU A 415 6.22 -23.06 32.32
C LEU A 415 6.54 -22.51 33.73
N ALA A 416 7.06 -23.33 34.64
CA ALA A 416 7.35 -22.94 36.02
C ALA A 416 8.54 -21.95 36.17
N ASN A 417 9.38 -21.80 35.15
CA ASN A 417 10.58 -20.93 35.16
C ASN A 417 10.44 -19.66 34.30
N THR A 418 9.28 -19.40 33.70
CA THR A 418 9.02 -18.21 32.89
C THR A 418 8.25 -17.17 33.68
N ASP A 419 8.76 -15.94 33.78
CA ASP A 419 8.08 -14.80 34.41
C ASP A 419 6.68 -14.61 33.82
N VAL A 420 5.68 -15.03 34.59
CA VAL A 420 4.24 -15.05 34.27
C VAL A 420 3.64 -13.63 34.23
N VAL A 421 4.46 -12.58 34.28
CA VAL A 421 4.04 -11.19 34.62
C VAL A 421 3.80 -10.29 33.40
N ARG A 422 3.86 -10.82 32.17
CA ARG A 422 3.21 -10.16 31.04
C ARG A 422 2.41 -11.20 30.28
N LEU A 423 1.12 -10.92 30.06
CA LEU A 423 0.30 -11.19 28.85
C LEU A 423 -1.18 -11.47 29.21
N PRO A 424 -2.16 -10.72 28.67
CA PRO A 424 -3.56 -11.16 28.63
C PRO A 424 -4.15 -11.27 27.21
N LYS A 425 -4.69 -12.46 26.87
CA LYS A 425 -6.05 -12.75 26.33
C LYS A 425 -6.26 -14.21 25.90
N ASN A 426 -5.20 -15.01 25.81
CA ASN A 426 -5.28 -16.48 25.75
C ASN A 426 -4.29 -17.07 26.76
N ASP A 427 -4.80 -17.43 27.94
CA ASP A 427 -4.01 -17.95 29.06
C ASP A 427 -3.20 -19.18 28.63
N HIS A 428 -1.92 -19.25 29.00
CA HIS A 428 -1.04 -20.40 28.73
C HIS A 428 -1.63 -21.71 29.26
N ARG A 429 -2.51 -21.63 30.27
CA ARG A 429 -3.34 -22.72 30.76
C ARG A 429 -4.17 -23.38 29.65
N TYR A 430 -4.68 -22.63 28.67
CA TYR A 430 -5.46 -23.21 27.56
C TYR A 430 -4.60 -23.99 26.56
N THR A 431 -3.38 -23.52 26.25
CA THR A 431 -2.45 -24.30 25.40
C THR A 431 -1.98 -25.55 26.12
N TRP A 432 -1.73 -25.45 27.42
CA TRP A 432 -1.34 -26.55 28.30
C TRP A 432 -2.45 -27.60 28.45
N GLU A 433 -3.68 -27.17 28.75
CA GLU A 433 -4.87 -28.01 28.75
C GLU A 433 -5.07 -28.70 27.40
N ALA A 434 -5.00 -27.94 26.29
CA ALA A 434 -5.13 -28.49 24.94
C ALA A 434 -4.06 -29.55 24.64
N TYR A 435 -2.83 -29.37 25.13
CA TYR A 435 -1.77 -30.37 24.97
C TYR A 435 -2.02 -31.61 25.81
N ILE A 436 -2.48 -31.47 27.05
CA ILE A 436 -2.85 -32.60 27.92
C ILE A 436 -4.00 -33.41 27.30
N LEU A 437 -5.03 -32.74 26.80
CA LEU A 437 -6.15 -33.40 26.10
C LEU A 437 -5.65 -34.16 24.86
N TYR A 438 -4.81 -33.52 24.05
CA TYR A 438 -4.21 -34.16 22.88
C TYR A 438 -3.33 -35.37 23.26
N TYR A 439 -2.55 -35.25 24.34
CA TYR A 439 -1.71 -36.34 24.86
C TYR A 439 -2.56 -37.52 25.36
N ALA A 440 -3.61 -37.24 26.11
CA ALA A 440 -4.56 -38.21 26.64
C ALA A 440 -5.20 -39.02 25.50
N GLU A 441 -5.70 -38.34 24.47
CA GLU A 441 -6.28 -38.98 23.28
C GLU A 441 -5.25 -39.88 22.58
N ARG A 442 -4.05 -39.36 22.33
CA ARG A 442 -3.04 -40.05 21.51
C ARG A 442 -2.36 -41.21 22.20
N ARG A 443 -2.19 -41.16 23.53
CA ARG A 443 -1.51 -42.20 24.31
C ARG A 443 -2.47 -43.12 25.08
N GLY A 444 -3.60 -42.60 25.52
CA GLY A 444 -4.57 -43.30 26.36
C GLY A 444 -5.92 -43.60 25.70
N GLY A 445 -6.14 -43.14 24.46
CA GLY A 445 -7.39 -43.36 23.73
C GLY A 445 -8.57 -42.54 24.25
N GLU A 446 -9.77 -42.82 23.72
CA GLU A 446 -10.99 -42.06 23.98
C GLU A 446 -11.41 -42.09 25.46
N THR A 447 -11.29 -43.24 26.13
CA THR A 447 -11.61 -43.36 27.57
C THR A 447 -10.76 -42.43 28.43
N MET A 448 -9.46 -42.31 28.12
CA MET A 448 -8.58 -41.42 28.86
C MET A 448 -8.87 -39.95 28.55
N LEU A 449 -9.17 -39.63 27.28
CA LEU A 449 -9.57 -38.29 26.88
C LEU A 449 -10.81 -37.82 27.65
N GLU A 450 -11.87 -38.63 27.74
CA GLU A 450 -13.09 -38.25 28.47
C GLU A 450 -12.85 -38.09 29.98
N LYS A 451 -12.00 -38.95 30.57
CA LYS A 451 -11.59 -38.81 31.97
C LYS A 451 -10.88 -37.47 32.22
N VAL A 452 -9.95 -37.12 31.35
CA VAL A 452 -9.17 -35.87 31.43
C VAL A 452 -10.05 -34.64 31.19
N LYS A 453 -10.97 -34.68 30.22
CA LYS A 453 -11.98 -33.61 30.02
C LYS A 453 -12.83 -33.37 31.27
N THR A 454 -13.24 -34.44 31.94
CA THR A 454 -14.01 -34.36 33.19
C THR A 454 -13.23 -33.64 34.28
N PHE A 455 -11.92 -33.91 34.42
CA PHE A 455 -11.07 -33.20 35.38
C PHE A 455 -10.97 -31.69 35.09
N PHE A 456 -10.78 -31.28 33.83
CA PHE A 456 -10.78 -29.87 33.47
C PHE A 456 -12.14 -29.19 33.67
N THR A 457 -13.24 -29.87 33.33
CA THR A 457 -14.60 -29.35 33.55
C THR A 457 -14.89 -29.09 35.03
N ASN A 458 -14.28 -29.88 35.92
CA ASN A 458 -14.39 -29.75 37.38
C ASN A 458 -13.29 -28.87 38.01
N ASP A 459 -12.57 -28.06 37.21
CA ASP A 459 -11.47 -27.18 37.66
C ASP A 459 -10.36 -27.93 38.44
N ASN A 460 -10.03 -29.14 38.00
CA ASN A 460 -9.02 -29.98 38.62
C ASN A 460 -7.84 -30.31 37.67
N PRO A 461 -7.02 -29.31 37.32
CA PRO A 461 -5.92 -29.47 36.36
C PRO A 461 -4.78 -30.38 36.88
N VAL A 462 -4.62 -30.52 38.19
CA VAL A 462 -3.57 -31.37 38.80
C VAL A 462 -3.90 -32.85 38.61
N ASP A 463 -5.16 -33.25 38.79
CA ASP A 463 -5.58 -34.63 38.54
C ASP A 463 -5.57 -34.95 37.05
N ALA A 464 -5.90 -33.98 36.19
CA ALA A 464 -5.75 -34.11 34.74
C ALA A 464 -4.30 -34.40 34.34
N LEU A 465 -3.34 -33.64 34.86
CA LEU A 465 -1.91 -33.88 34.65
C LEU A 465 -1.48 -35.26 35.19
N THR A 466 -1.86 -35.58 36.42
CA THR A 466 -1.50 -36.85 37.08
C THR A 466 -2.03 -38.06 36.31
N ALA A 467 -3.21 -37.96 35.70
CA ALA A 467 -3.80 -39.02 34.89
C ALA A 467 -2.97 -39.31 33.63
N VAL A 468 -2.45 -38.28 32.95
CA VAL A 468 -1.65 -38.44 31.73
C VAL A 468 -0.18 -38.76 31.98
N THR A 469 0.37 -38.43 33.16
CA THR A 469 1.75 -38.80 33.53
C THR A 469 1.96 -40.32 33.57
N LYS A 470 0.90 -41.09 33.86
CA LYS A 470 0.93 -42.57 33.86
C LYS A 470 1.02 -43.19 32.47
N LEU A 471 0.92 -42.38 31.40
CA LEU A 471 0.94 -42.80 30.00
C LEU A 471 2.29 -42.55 29.30
N GLN A 472 3.30 -42.06 30.05
CA GLN A 472 4.60 -41.63 29.53
C GLN A 472 5.44 -42.75 28.94
#